data_AF-A0AAN5CKS5-F1
#
_entry.id   AF-A0AAN5CKS5-F1
#
_cell.length_a   1.000
_cell.length_b   1.000
_cell.length_c   1.000
_cell.angle_alpha   90.00
_cell.angle_beta   90.00
_cell.angle_gamma   90.00
#
_symmetry.space_group_name_H-M   'P 1'
#
loop_
_entity.id
_entity.type
_entity.pdbx_description
1 polymer ?
#
loop_
_entity_poly.entity_id
_entity_poly.type
_entity_poly.pdbx_seq_one_letter_code
_entity_poly.pdbx_strand_id
1 'polypeptide(L)'
;DSRLFNFFNAYPVFPTTTFLTNALAFIPMWCLLYIAQRAPLHSNCRYILCVWTFSLGGVYSFNIAIALLDFYNSSGYMPLDVHDPSESSIFCRIGCVALGVVEIFVLATGGVAVRVCCIRYKRMLGKSSLTVNEAHEMSKAMIPAYAVSFLLK
;
A
#
# COMPACT_ATOMS: atom_id res chain seq x y z
N ASP A 1 8.23 -35.79 -3.45
CA ASP A 1 8.09 -35.22 -4.80
C ASP A 1 6.64 -35.00 -5.19
N SER A 2 6.10 -33.83 -4.86
CA SER A 2 4.77 -33.40 -5.30
C SER A 2 4.87 -32.80 -6.71
N ARG A 3 4.21 -33.43 -7.69
CA ARG A 3 4.16 -32.93 -9.09
C ARG A 3 3.75 -31.45 -9.20
N LEU A 4 2.89 -30.98 -8.29
CA LEU A 4 2.50 -29.57 -8.19
C LEU A 4 3.68 -28.64 -7.89
N PHE A 5 4.54 -29.02 -6.95
CA PHE A 5 5.71 -28.22 -6.59
C PHE A 5 6.71 -28.12 -7.76
N ASN A 6 6.93 -29.24 -8.47
CA ASN A 6 7.77 -29.24 -9.67
C ASN A 6 7.17 -28.40 -10.81
N PHE A 7 5.84 -28.41 -10.96
CA PHE A 7 5.16 -27.56 -11.93
C PHE A 7 5.34 -26.08 -11.60
N PHE A 8 5.14 -25.68 -10.34
CA PHE A 8 5.35 -24.30 -9.92
C PHE A 8 6.82 -23.88 -10.04
N ASN A 9 7.79 -24.75 -9.80
CA ASN A 9 9.21 -24.39 -10.01
C ASN A 9 9.61 -24.31 -11.49
N ALA A 10 8.96 -25.07 -12.37
CA ALA A 10 9.29 -25.09 -13.80
C ALA A 10 8.80 -23.85 -14.56
N TYR A 11 7.82 -23.13 -14.03
CA TYR A 11 7.25 -21.93 -14.65
C TYR A 11 7.36 -20.75 -13.68
N PRO A 12 7.63 -19.52 -14.15
CA PRO A 12 7.73 -18.32 -13.31
C PRO A 12 6.34 -17.82 -12.89
N VAL A 13 5.56 -18.69 -12.24
CA VAL A 13 4.16 -18.41 -11.87
C VAL A 13 4.10 -17.27 -10.85
N PHE A 14 5.01 -17.27 -9.87
CA PHE A 14 5.03 -16.27 -8.80
C PHE A 14 5.35 -14.84 -9.26
N PRO A 15 6.40 -14.57 -10.07
CA PRO A 15 6.64 -13.21 -10.57
C PRO A 15 5.52 -12.76 -11.52
N THR A 16 4.94 -13.67 -12.31
CA THR A 16 3.79 -13.37 -13.17
C THR A 16 2.55 -12.97 -12.38
N THR A 17 2.19 -13.74 -11.34
CA THR A 17 1.04 -13.42 -10.49
C THR A 17 1.28 -12.16 -9.67
N THR A 18 2.49 -11.96 -9.15
CA THR A 18 2.89 -10.73 -8.44
C THR A 18 2.78 -9.52 -9.36
N PHE A 19 3.33 -9.59 -10.57
CA PHE A 19 3.22 -8.51 -11.54
C PHE A 19 1.76 -8.17 -11.85
N LEU A 20 0.94 -9.17 -12.20
CA LEU A 20 -0.47 -8.95 -12.57
C LEU A 20 -1.29 -8.38 -11.42
N THR A 21 -1.14 -8.92 -10.20
CA THR A 21 -1.89 -8.44 -9.03
C THR A 21 -1.51 -7.00 -8.66
N ASN A 22 -0.22 -6.66 -8.66
CA ASN A 22 0.23 -5.29 -8.38
C ASN A 22 -0.16 -4.32 -9.50
N ALA A 23 -0.14 -4.74 -10.77
CA ALA A 23 -0.60 -3.92 -11.90
C ALA A 23 -2.12 -3.64 -11.82
N LEU A 24 -2.92 -4.66 -11.51
CA LEU A 24 -4.36 -4.52 -11.34
C LEU A 24 -4.72 -3.66 -10.13
N ALA A 25 -3.88 -3.59 -9.10
CA ALA A 25 -4.08 -2.72 -7.94
C ALA A 25 -4.09 -1.21 -8.28
N PHE A 26 -3.53 -0.81 -9.43
CA PHE A 26 -3.63 0.57 -9.90
C PHE A 26 -5.05 0.96 -10.33
N ILE A 27 -5.89 0.01 -10.76
CA ILE A 27 -7.27 0.30 -11.18
C ILE A 27 -8.09 0.92 -10.04
N PRO A 28 -8.25 0.26 -8.87
CA PRO A 28 -9.01 0.85 -7.76
C PRO A 28 -8.34 2.13 -7.23
N MET A 29 -7.02 2.27 -7.33
CA MET A 29 -6.32 3.51 -6.96
C MET A 29 -6.68 4.69 -7.87
N TRP A 30 -6.68 4.49 -9.20
CA TRP A 30 -7.09 5.52 -10.15
C TRP A 30 -8.58 5.88 -9.95
N CYS A 31 -9.43 4.89 -9.68
CA CYS A 31 -10.83 5.13 -9.31
C CYS A 31 -10.94 5.97 -8.03
N LEU A 32 -10.17 5.66 -6.98
CA LEU A 32 -10.15 6.42 -5.73
C LEU A 32 -9.69 7.86 -5.93
N LEU A 33 -8.62 8.08 -6.70
CA LEU A 33 -8.17 9.43 -7.04
C LEU A 33 -9.23 10.19 -7.84
N TYR A 34 -9.85 9.55 -8.82
CA TYR A 34 -10.92 10.15 -9.61
C TYR A 34 -12.12 10.57 -8.73
N ILE A 35 -12.59 9.68 -7.86
CA ILE A 35 -13.68 9.96 -6.91
C ILE A 35 -13.27 11.06 -5.93
N ALA A 36 -12.03 11.04 -5.43
CA ALA A 36 -11.53 12.06 -4.50
C ALA A 36 -11.56 13.47 -5.10
N GLN A 37 -11.37 13.61 -6.43
CA GLN A 37 -11.48 14.90 -7.12
C GLN A 37 -12.93 15.32 -7.37
N ARG A 38 -13.83 14.38 -7.68
CA ARG A 38 -15.23 14.66 -8.07
C ARG A 38 -16.19 14.79 -6.89
N ALA A 39 -16.01 14.00 -5.84
CA ALA A 39 -16.90 13.99 -4.70
C ALA A 39 -16.77 15.29 -3.87
N PRO A 40 -17.84 15.77 -3.23
CA PRO A 40 -17.80 16.95 -2.34
C PRO A 40 -17.12 16.63 -0.99
N LEU A 41 -15.94 16.02 -1.05
CA LEU A 41 -15.10 15.74 0.10
C LEU A 41 -14.45 17.02 0.60
N HIS A 42 -14.38 17.17 1.92
CA HIS A 42 -13.62 18.22 2.56
C HIS A 42 -12.16 18.21 2.07
N SER A 43 -11.56 19.39 1.87
CA SER A 43 -10.20 19.54 1.30
C SER A 43 -9.14 18.71 2.03
N ASN A 44 -9.26 18.59 3.36
CA ASN A 44 -8.38 17.73 4.18
C ASN A 44 -8.49 16.24 3.84
N CYS A 45 -9.72 15.76 3.63
CA CYS A 45 -9.95 14.35 3.31
C CYS A 45 -9.40 14.03 1.92
N ARG A 46 -9.59 14.94 0.96
CA ARG A 46 -8.97 14.82 -0.37
C ARG A 46 -7.45 14.73 -0.29
N TYR A 47 -6.83 15.58 0.54
CA TYR A 47 -5.37 15.56 0.73
C TYR A 47 -4.89 14.21 1.30
N ILE A 48 -5.50 13.71 2.39
CA ILE A 48 -5.13 12.40 2.96
C ILE A 48 -5.29 11.31 1.90
N LEU A 49 -6.44 11.23 1.23
CA LEU A 49 -6.72 10.20 0.25
C LEU A 49 -5.73 10.24 -0.91
N CYS A 50 -5.35 11.43 -1.39
CA CYS A 50 -4.36 11.56 -2.46
C CYS A 50 -2.97 11.12 -2.00
N VAL A 51 -2.51 11.59 -0.83
CA VAL A 51 -1.19 11.22 -0.28
C VAL A 51 -1.10 9.71 -0.02
N TRP A 52 -2.16 9.13 0.55
CA TRP A 52 -2.21 7.71 0.85
C TRP A 52 -2.22 6.86 -0.42
N THR A 53 -3.06 7.22 -1.40
CA THR A 53 -3.11 6.53 -2.69
C THR A 53 -1.78 6.65 -3.44
N PHE A 54 -1.13 7.81 -3.43
CA PHE A 54 0.17 7.99 -4.06
C PHE A 54 1.27 7.16 -3.37
N SER A 55 1.26 7.12 -2.04
CA SER A 55 2.22 6.32 -1.25
C SER A 55 2.07 4.83 -1.55
N LEU A 56 0.84 4.31 -1.59
CA LEU A 56 0.55 2.93 -1.99
C LEU A 56 0.99 2.63 -3.42
N GLY A 57 0.84 3.59 -4.34
CA GLY A 57 1.33 3.47 -5.71
C GLY A 57 2.83 3.23 -5.77
N GLY A 58 3.60 3.96 -4.95
CA GLY A 58 5.03 3.73 -4.81
C GLY A 58 5.37 2.30 -4.41
N VAL A 59 4.65 1.73 -3.43
CA VAL A 59 4.83 0.34 -3.00
C VAL A 59 4.56 -0.64 -4.14
N TYR A 60 3.43 -0.49 -4.83
CA TYR A 60 3.07 -1.37 -5.93
C TYR A 60 4.03 -1.26 -7.12
N SER A 61 4.49 -0.04 -7.46
CA SER A 61 5.53 0.16 -8.47
C SER A 61 6.83 -0.54 -8.09
N PHE A 62 7.22 -0.47 -6.82
CA PHE A 62 8.43 -1.14 -6.34
C PHE A 62 8.30 -2.67 -6.42
N ASN A 63 7.16 -3.23 -6.02
CA ASN A 63 6.88 -4.67 -6.16
C ASN A 63 6.88 -5.13 -7.62
N ILE A 64 6.35 -4.32 -8.54
CA ILE A 64 6.42 -4.59 -9.99
C ILE A 64 7.88 -4.61 -10.45
N ALA A 65 8.72 -3.68 -9.97
CA ALA A 65 10.14 -3.66 -10.31
C ALA A 65 10.87 -4.91 -9.80
N ILE A 66 10.58 -5.39 -8.59
CA ILE A 66 11.11 -6.65 -8.07
C ILE A 66 10.63 -7.83 -8.93
N ALA A 67 9.33 -7.91 -9.23
CA ALA A 67 8.80 -8.98 -10.06
C ALA A 67 9.44 -9.00 -11.47
N LEU A 68 9.72 -7.83 -12.05
CA LEU A 68 10.46 -7.71 -13.31
C LEU A 68 11.91 -8.18 -13.18
N LEU A 69 12.60 -7.86 -12.09
CA LEU A 69 13.94 -8.38 -11.82
C LEU A 69 13.93 -9.92 -11.70
N ASP A 70 12.93 -10.48 -11.03
CA ASP A 70 12.76 -11.94 -10.92
C ASP A 70 12.52 -12.61 -12.28
N PHE A 71 11.80 -11.94 -13.19
CA PHE A 71 11.60 -12.42 -14.57
C PHE A 71 12.90 -12.53 -15.38
N TYR A 72 13.85 -11.63 -15.15
CA TYR A 72 15.15 -11.65 -15.84
C TYR A 72 16.17 -12.57 -15.17
N ASN A 73 15.87 -13.09 -13.98
CA ASN A 73 16.74 -14.02 -13.29
C ASN A 73 16.65 -15.41 -13.95
N SER A 74 17.79 -16.05 -14.22
CA SER A 74 17.87 -17.33 -14.93
C SER A 74 17.23 -18.50 -14.18
N SER A 75 17.11 -18.37 -12.85
CA SER A 75 16.41 -19.32 -11.98
C SER A 75 14.90 -19.07 -11.92
N GLY A 76 14.39 -17.95 -12.45
CA GLY A 76 12.99 -17.53 -12.36
C GLY A 76 12.53 -17.14 -10.94
N TYR A 77 13.42 -17.22 -9.96
CA TYR A 77 13.18 -16.95 -8.55
C TYR A 77 14.40 -16.25 -7.94
N MET A 78 14.22 -15.19 -7.15
CA MET A 78 15.29 -14.80 -6.23
C MET A 78 15.57 -15.99 -5.30
N PRO A 79 16.82 -16.48 -5.19
CA PRO A 79 17.09 -17.70 -4.46
C PRO A 79 16.73 -17.53 -2.98
N LEU A 80 16.12 -18.59 -2.43
CA LEU A 80 15.56 -18.64 -1.09
C LEU A 80 16.66 -18.67 -0.01
N ASP A 81 17.85 -19.17 -0.36
CA ASP A 81 18.96 -19.28 0.58
C ASP A 81 19.83 -18.03 0.59
N VAL A 82 19.66 -17.21 1.63
CA VAL A 82 20.59 -16.11 2.01
C VAL A 82 22.02 -16.63 2.27
N HIS A 83 22.15 -17.95 2.49
CA HIS A 83 23.40 -18.61 2.82
C HIS A 83 24.13 -19.24 1.62
N ASP A 84 23.55 -19.25 0.42
CA ASP A 84 24.27 -19.69 -0.78
C ASP A 84 25.13 -18.52 -1.31
N PRO A 85 26.46 -18.60 -1.31
CA PRO A 85 27.35 -17.45 -1.53
C PRO A 85 27.43 -16.98 -2.99
N SER A 86 26.63 -17.53 -3.92
CA SER A 86 26.68 -17.15 -5.33
C SER A 86 25.75 -15.98 -5.65
N GLU A 87 26.30 -14.75 -5.61
CA GLU A 87 25.79 -13.46 -6.15
C GLU A 87 24.41 -12.94 -5.73
N SER A 88 23.53 -13.77 -5.20
CA SER A 88 22.12 -13.49 -4.99
C SER A 88 21.78 -12.88 -3.63
N SER A 89 22.67 -13.02 -2.65
CA SER A 89 22.48 -12.49 -1.29
C SER A 89 22.45 -10.95 -1.26
N ILE A 90 23.13 -10.28 -2.19
CA ILE A 90 23.18 -8.81 -2.26
C ILE A 90 21.84 -8.25 -2.75
N PHE A 91 21.27 -8.81 -3.81
CA PHE A 91 19.96 -8.39 -4.34
C PHE A 91 18.84 -8.61 -3.34
N CYS A 92 18.84 -9.74 -2.63
CA CYS A 92 17.87 -10.02 -1.58
C CYS A 92 17.96 -8.99 -0.44
N ARG A 93 19.17 -8.69 0.04
CA ARG A 93 19.39 -7.66 1.08
C ARG A 93 18.94 -6.28 0.62
N ILE A 94 19.26 -5.89 -0.62
CA ILE A 94 18.83 -4.60 -1.19
C ILE A 94 17.31 -4.55 -1.27
N GLY A 95 16.66 -5.62 -1.75
CA GLY A 95 15.20 -5.71 -1.84
C GLY A 95 14.52 -5.59 -0.48
N CYS A 96 15.00 -6.32 0.53
CA CYS A 96 14.47 -6.23 1.90
C CYS A 96 14.67 -4.84 2.52
N VAL A 97 15.85 -4.24 2.35
CA VAL A 97 16.14 -2.89 2.86
C VAL A 97 15.25 -1.87 2.17
N ALA A 98 15.12 -1.94 0.85
CA ALA A 98 14.29 -1.02 0.09
C ALA A 98 12.79 -1.18 0.43
N LEU A 99 12.30 -2.41 0.59
CA LEU A 99 10.93 -2.66 1.04
C LEU A 99 10.69 -2.10 2.44
N GLY A 100 11.62 -2.33 3.38
CA GLY A 100 11.54 -1.77 4.72
C GLY A 100 11.55 -0.24 4.73
N VAL A 101 12.38 0.40 3.89
CA VAL A 101 12.40 1.86 3.71
C VAL A 101 11.06 2.37 3.18
N VAL A 102 10.49 1.67 2.19
CA VAL A 102 9.18 2.01 1.62
C VAL A 102 8.07 1.88 2.66
N GLU A 103 8.05 0.80 3.46
CA GLU A 103 7.07 0.62 4.55
C GLU A 103 7.19 1.70 5.62
N ILE A 104 8.41 2.02 6.07
CA ILE A 104 8.66 3.11 7.03
C ILE A 104 8.16 4.43 6.45
N PHE A 105 8.41 4.69 5.17
CA PHE A 105 7.96 5.90 4.50
C PHE A 105 6.43 5.98 4.45
N VAL A 106 5.73 4.89 4.10
CA VAL A 106 4.26 4.81 4.11
C VAL A 106 3.68 5.05 5.51
N LEU A 107 4.29 4.47 6.55
CA LEU A 107 3.88 4.70 7.93
C LEU A 107 4.11 6.16 8.35
N ALA A 108 5.24 6.74 7.98
CA ALA A 108 5.56 8.13 8.26
C ALA A 108 4.59 9.10 7.56
N THR A 109 4.34 8.94 6.26
CA THR A 109 3.40 9.78 5.52
C THR A 109 1.98 9.64 6.05
N GLY A 110 1.55 8.42 6.39
CA GLY A 110 0.28 8.16 7.06
C GLY A 110 0.17 8.89 8.41
N GLY A 111 1.20 8.79 9.25
CA GLY A 111 1.26 9.49 10.54
C GLY A 111 1.20 11.02 10.42
N VAL A 112 1.94 11.60 9.46
CA VAL A 112 1.92 13.04 9.18
C VAL A 112 0.54 13.48 8.68
N ALA A 113 -0.06 12.72 7.75
CA ALA A 113 -1.39 13.02 7.23
C ALA A 113 -2.45 13.04 8.34
N VAL A 114 -2.42 12.05 9.26
CA VAL A 114 -3.30 12.01 10.43
C VAL A 114 -3.08 13.21 11.35
N ARG A 115 -1.82 13.57 11.65
CA ARG A 115 -1.53 14.74 12.50
C ARG A 115 -2.02 16.05 11.88
N VAL A 116 -1.75 16.29 10.59
CA VAL A 116 -2.20 17.49 9.89
C VAL A 116 -3.72 17.60 9.92
N CYS A 117 -4.42 16.48 9.70
CA CYS A 117 -5.88 16.48 9.72
C CYS A 117 -6.46 16.65 11.12
N CYS A 118 -5.82 16.09 12.14
CA CYS A 118 -6.20 16.33 13.54
C CYS A 118 -6.08 17.83 13.90
N ILE A 119 -4.95 18.47 13.55
CA ILE A 119 -4.73 19.90 13.81
C ILE A 119 -5.81 20.75 13.12
N ARG A 120 -6.09 20.44 11.86
CA ARG A 120 -7.06 21.21 11.07
C ARG A 120 -8.49 20.98 11.52
N TYR A 121 -8.83 19.75 11.93
CA TYR A 121 -10.11 19.43 12.56
C TYR A 121 -10.32 20.22 13.86
N LYS A 122 -9.33 20.24 14.76
CA LYS A 122 -9.38 21.04 16.00
C LYS A 122 -9.56 22.54 15.75
N ARG A 123 -8.93 23.09 14.69
CA ARG A 123 -9.11 24.50 14.29
C ARG A 123 -10.53 24.83 13.83
N MET A 124 -11.21 23.88 13.16
CA MET A 124 -12.60 24.07 12.70
C MET A 124 -13.59 23.94 13.85
N LEU A 125 -13.32 23.02 14.80
CA LEU A 125 -14.14 22.82 16.00
C LEU A 125 -14.32 24.08 16.84
N GLY A 126 -13.29 24.92 16.94
CA GLY A 126 -13.35 26.16 17.71
C GLY A 126 -14.16 27.29 17.06
N LYS A 127 -14.62 27.16 15.81
CA LYS A 127 -15.26 28.26 15.05
C LYS A 127 -16.69 27.98 14.59
N SER A 128 -17.23 26.79 14.76
CA SER A 128 -18.57 26.46 14.23
C SER A 128 -19.33 25.56 15.21
N SER A 129 -20.21 26.12 16.03
CA SER A 129 -20.93 25.35 17.06
C SER A 129 -22.09 24.50 16.56
N LEU A 130 -22.43 24.55 15.26
CA LEU A 130 -23.65 23.89 14.74
C LEU A 130 -23.42 22.69 13.81
N THR A 131 -22.24 22.49 13.22
CA THR A 131 -21.95 21.34 12.31
C THR A 131 -20.99 20.31 12.90
N VAL A 132 -20.39 20.62 14.05
CA VAL A 132 -19.39 19.75 14.71
C VAL A 132 -20.02 18.52 15.35
N ASN A 133 -21.23 18.66 15.90
CA ASN A 133 -21.91 17.54 16.56
C ASN A 133 -22.30 16.46 15.52
N GLU A 134 -22.76 16.90 14.35
CA GLU A 134 -23.13 16.03 13.23
C GLU A 134 -21.90 15.34 12.61
N ALA A 135 -20.79 16.06 12.43
CA ALA A 135 -19.54 15.47 11.97
C ALA A 135 -18.93 14.49 13.00
N HIS A 136 -19.09 14.77 14.31
CA HIS A 136 -18.65 13.86 15.37
C HIS A 136 -19.47 12.57 15.37
N GLU A 137 -20.80 12.66 15.29
CA GLU A 137 -21.72 11.53 15.17
C GLU A 137 -21.41 10.68 13.92
N MET A 138 -21.20 11.29 12.76
CA MET A 138 -20.80 10.56 11.55
C MET A 138 -19.44 9.85 11.69
N SER A 139 -18.46 10.49 12.34
CA SER A 139 -17.16 9.84 12.58
C SER A 139 -17.28 8.64 13.51
N LYS A 140 -18.14 8.74 14.53
CA LYS A 140 -18.39 7.69 15.52
C LYS A 140 -19.08 6.49 14.88
N ALA A 141 -20.00 6.74 13.95
CA ALA A 141 -20.68 5.72 13.16
C ALA A 141 -19.76 4.95 12.20
N MET A 142 -18.61 5.52 11.80
CA MET A 142 -17.63 4.84 10.93
C MET A 142 -16.62 3.96 11.67
N ILE A 143 -16.44 4.13 12.98
CA ILE A 143 -15.48 3.34 13.80
C ILE A 143 -15.73 1.82 13.72
N PRO A 144 -16.98 1.32 13.79
CA PRO A 144 -17.24 -0.12 13.68
C PRO A 144 -16.84 -0.69 12.32
N ALA A 145 -17.05 0.08 11.24
CA ALA A 145 -16.68 -0.34 9.89
C ALA A 145 -15.16 -0.44 9.73
N TYR A 146 -14.40 0.48 10.31
CA TYR A 146 -12.93 0.40 10.34
C TYR A 146 -12.42 -0.78 11.19
N ALA A 147 -13.03 -1.05 12.34
CA ALA A 147 -12.65 -2.17 13.20
C ALA A 147 -12.94 -3.53 12.55
N VAL A 148 -14.09 -3.68 11.90
CA VAL A 148 -14.46 -4.92 11.19
C VAL A 148 -13.57 -5.15 9.97
N SER A 149 -13.25 -4.10 9.22
CA SER A 149 -12.28 -4.16 8.12
C SER A 149 -10.89 -4.62 8.58
N PHE A 150 -10.48 -4.24 9.79
CA PHE A 150 -9.19 -4.63 10.35
C PHE A 150 -9.18 -6.06 10.91
N LEU A 151 -10.31 -6.56 11.43
CA LEU A 151 -10.46 -7.93 11.95
C LEU A 151 -10.68 -8.98 10.86
N LEU A 152 -11.22 -8.59 9.71
CA LEU A 152 -11.47 -9.48 8.57
C LEU A 152 -10.28 -9.61 7.61
N LYS A 153 -9.18 -8.92 7.89
CA LYS A 153 -7.96 -8.90 7.09
C LYS A 153 -6.87 -9.70 7.78
#